data_AF-A0A171KNP9-F1
#
_entry.id   AF-A0A171KNP9-F1
#
_cell.length_a   1.000
_cell.length_b   1.000
_cell.length_c   1.000
_cell.angle_alpha   90.00
_cell.angle_beta   90.00
_cell.angle_gamma   90.00
#
_symmetry.space_group_name_H-M   'P 1'
#
loop_
_entity.id
_entity.type
_entity.pdbx_description
1 polymer ?
#
loop_
_entity_poly.entity_id
_entity_poly.type
_entity_poly.pdbx_seq_one_letter_code
_entity_poly.pdbx_strand_id
1 'polypeptide(L)'
;MRNSSPAPVRRPFFKLLYTLLLTAAALVWLMQNSISNYWLEVYHRDPGIPAFQASALWQTGGELQRDWMHYQDAGSAALHRFDDAMRERINQTWLTPPRQAQQATVRGMEARPARPASEAAAPPAAAVPAPAQEPPSTVPAETVLDAHEYPWSVLPEPAALPESGVLTSLVRDDTMPLKARHNTLDAWPAGQPDAAPDSLVAASRNAGPAAGIGNEASRTTTEEAGTSAPPDLFLPPPPQVLLQAGDTVFFVGDSMMQGVAPHVRKQLFKEHGIESLDLSKQSSGLAYTGFFNWPATVEQTLTSHPDIRLMVVFLGPNDPWDFPLARGQPFLRFKSPEWEAAYRERIRALLESAREHQVHVMWLEVPAMKKNSLNQSMDYLNTLYASEVAHAGAQFIPTNLLLGNENAAYSTHVQVGDRRVKVRIDDGIHFTVAGQRLIAEAVLARIDVLPAPDSAQ
;
A
#
# COMPACT_ATOMS: atom_id res chain seq x y z
N MET A 1 2.83 54.70 67.23
CA MET A 1 4.00 54.98 66.38
C MET A 1 4.71 53.68 66.03
N ARG A 2 4.62 53.20 64.79
CA ARG A 2 5.62 52.30 64.15
C ARG A 2 5.46 52.43 62.64
N ASN A 3 6.34 53.21 62.03
CA ASN A 3 6.54 53.29 60.59
C ASN A 3 7.29 52.04 60.16
N SER A 4 6.72 51.24 59.25
CA SER A 4 7.44 50.18 58.55
C SER A 4 7.49 50.56 57.07
N SER A 5 8.64 51.05 56.61
CA SER A 5 8.90 51.29 55.19
C SER A 5 9.08 49.95 54.47
N PRO A 6 8.40 49.67 53.34
CA PRO A 6 8.74 48.53 52.51
C PRO A 6 10.01 48.84 51.70
N ALA A 7 10.97 47.91 51.73
CA ALA A 7 12.23 47.99 50.98
C ALA A 7 11.98 48.00 49.45
N PRO A 8 12.83 48.65 48.65
CA PRO A 8 12.60 48.77 47.21
C PRO A 8 12.84 47.45 46.48
N VAL A 9 11.79 46.99 45.78
CA VAL A 9 11.85 45.91 44.79
C VAL A 9 12.57 46.42 43.53
N ARG A 10 13.91 46.40 43.54
CA ARG A 10 14.74 46.69 42.36
C ARG A 10 15.77 45.58 42.13
N ARG A 11 15.32 44.38 41.73
CA ARG A 11 16.23 43.26 41.36
C ARG A 11 15.82 42.37 40.16
N PRO A 12 14.60 42.34 39.58
CA PRO A 12 14.30 41.41 38.47
C PRO A 12 14.79 41.89 37.09
N PHE A 13 14.77 43.21 36.81
CA PHE A 13 15.16 43.75 35.51
C PHE A 13 16.63 43.49 35.17
N PHE A 14 17.54 43.76 36.11
CA PHE A 14 18.98 43.54 35.90
C PHE A 14 19.34 42.07 35.74
N LYS A 15 18.59 41.15 36.38
CA LYS A 15 18.78 39.71 36.18
C LYS A 15 18.38 39.29 34.77
N LEU A 16 17.22 39.75 34.29
CA LEU A 16 16.74 39.48 32.94
C LEU A 16 17.69 40.04 31.88
N LEU A 17 18.10 41.30 32.04
CA LEU A 17 19.04 41.96 31.13
C LEU A 17 20.39 41.23 31.10
N TYR A 18 20.91 40.85 32.27
CA TYR A 18 22.16 40.09 32.38
C TYR A 18 22.07 38.73 31.70
N THR A 19 20.98 37.98 31.91
CA THR A 19 20.78 36.69 31.23
C THR A 19 20.71 36.85 29.71
N LEU A 20 20.04 37.89 29.22
CA LEU A 20 19.86 38.11 27.78
C LEU A 20 21.20 38.48 27.11
N LEU A 21 22.01 39.32 27.77
CA LEU A 21 23.36 39.67 27.32
C LEU A 21 24.30 38.45 27.33
N LEU A 22 24.24 37.60 28.36
CA LEU A 22 25.03 36.37 28.43
C LEU A 22 24.65 35.40 27.31
N THR A 23 23.36 35.18 27.07
CA THR A 23 22.89 34.30 25.99
C THR A 23 23.30 34.85 24.64
N ALA A 24 23.17 36.16 24.40
CA ALA A 24 23.63 36.79 23.16
C ALA A 24 25.15 36.63 22.96
N ALA A 25 25.95 36.82 24.02
CA ALA A 25 27.40 36.62 23.96
C ALA A 25 27.77 35.15 23.68
N ALA A 26 27.07 34.19 24.31
CA ALA A 26 27.27 32.77 24.07
C ALA A 26 26.89 32.38 22.64
N LEU A 27 25.81 32.94 22.08
CA LEU A 27 25.40 32.74 20.69
C LEU A 27 26.42 33.31 19.71
N VAL A 28 26.94 34.52 19.96
CA VAL A 28 27.98 35.13 19.11
C VAL A 28 29.27 34.32 19.17
N TRP A 29 29.66 33.86 20.36
CA TRP A 29 30.81 32.98 20.56
C TRP A 29 30.65 31.64 19.84
N LEU A 30 29.46 31.03 19.89
CA LEU A 30 29.16 29.77 19.21
C LEU A 30 29.00 29.95 17.70
N MET A 31 28.40 31.04 17.22
CA MET A 31 28.08 31.28 15.80
C MET A 31 29.15 32.09 15.05
N GLN A 32 30.34 32.24 15.63
CA GLN A 32 31.42 33.06 15.09
C GLN A 32 31.77 32.74 13.63
N ASN A 33 31.78 31.46 13.22
CA ASN A 33 32.14 31.07 11.86
C ASN A 33 31.04 31.46 10.87
N SER A 34 29.78 31.31 11.27
CA SER A 34 28.63 31.72 10.46
C SER A 34 28.59 33.24 10.27
N ILE A 35 28.88 34.00 11.31
CA ILE A 35 28.96 35.47 11.26
C ILE A 35 30.09 35.90 10.33
N SER A 36 31.28 35.29 10.47
CA SER A 36 32.44 35.61 9.62
C SER A 36 32.18 35.26 8.15
N ASN A 37 31.61 34.09 7.88
CA ASN A 37 31.29 33.65 6.51
C ASN A 37 30.26 34.56 5.85
N TYR A 38 29.17 34.90 6.54
CA TYR A 38 28.18 35.86 6.06
C TYR A 38 28.82 37.22 5.77
N TRP A 39 29.68 37.71 6.67
CA TRP A 39 30.32 39.01 6.51
C TRP A 39 31.26 39.04 5.30
N LEU A 40 32.01 37.96 5.09
CA LEU A 40 32.88 37.80 3.94
C LEU A 40 32.07 37.71 2.63
N GLU A 41 30.94 37.02 2.64
CA GLU A 41 30.06 36.85 1.47
C GLU A 41 29.40 38.18 1.07
N VAL A 42 28.92 38.96 2.05
CA VAL A 42 28.17 40.21 1.80
C VAL A 42 29.10 41.40 1.58
N TYR A 43 30.20 41.50 2.34
CA TYR A 43 31.06 42.68 2.34
C TYR A 43 32.44 42.43 1.71
N HIS A 44 32.73 41.20 1.26
CA HIS A 44 34.00 40.81 0.63
C HIS A 44 35.25 41.23 1.40
N ARG A 45 35.13 41.29 2.73
CA ARG A 45 36.20 41.69 3.65
C ARG A 45 36.07 40.93 4.95
N ASP A 46 37.20 40.75 5.63
CA ASP A 46 37.20 40.22 6.99
C ASP A 46 36.39 41.17 7.91
N PRO A 47 35.51 40.65 8.79
CA PRO A 47 34.79 41.46 9.78
C PRO A 47 35.71 42.29 10.68
N GLY A 48 37.01 41.98 10.75
CA GLY A 48 38.01 42.87 11.33
C GLY A 48 37.85 43.03 12.83
N ILE A 49 37.51 41.95 13.55
CA ILE A 49 37.45 41.89 15.01
C ILE A 49 38.65 41.07 15.52
N PRO A 50 39.86 41.65 15.61
CA PRO A 50 41.10 40.86 15.70
C PRO A 50 41.45 40.49 17.14
N ALA A 51 40.91 41.20 18.14
CA ALA A 51 41.39 41.12 19.52
C ALA A 51 41.08 39.79 20.22
N PHE A 52 40.06 39.06 19.77
CA PHE A 52 39.63 37.81 20.43
C PHE A 52 39.78 36.56 19.54
N GLN A 53 39.93 36.71 18.22
CA GLN A 53 40.03 35.57 17.28
C GLN A 53 41.23 34.65 17.54
N ALA A 54 42.32 35.21 18.07
CA ALA A 54 43.51 34.44 18.45
C ALA A 54 43.41 33.80 19.85
N SER A 55 42.36 34.10 20.62
CA SER A 55 42.23 33.55 21.98
C SER A 55 41.73 32.11 21.94
N ALA A 56 42.35 31.24 22.75
CA ALA A 56 41.94 29.84 22.87
C ALA A 56 40.47 29.69 23.27
N LEU A 57 40.00 30.54 24.21
CA LEU A 57 38.59 30.57 24.61
C LEU A 57 37.66 30.87 23.44
N TRP A 58 37.99 31.84 22.59
CA TRP A 58 37.17 32.12 21.39
C TRP A 58 37.19 30.94 20.42
N GLN A 59 38.36 30.37 20.13
CA GLN A 59 38.51 29.24 19.20
C GLN A 59 37.67 28.02 19.60
N THR A 60 37.55 27.71 20.90
CA THR A 60 36.73 26.59 21.36
C THR A 60 35.24 26.68 20.97
N GLY A 61 34.69 27.90 20.83
CA GLY A 61 33.32 28.08 20.35
C GLY A 61 33.14 27.67 18.90
N GLY A 62 34.11 28.02 18.05
CA GLY A 62 34.12 27.69 16.63
C GLY A 62 34.47 26.23 16.37
N GLU A 63 35.25 25.59 17.24
CA GLU A 63 35.44 24.14 17.25
C GLU A 63 34.15 23.42 17.60
N LEU A 64 33.50 23.79 18.71
CA LEU A 64 32.24 23.18 19.13
C LEU A 64 31.14 23.33 18.06
N GLN A 65 31.07 24.50 17.40
CA GLN A 65 30.15 24.72 16.29
C GLN A 65 30.42 23.78 15.11
N ARG A 66 31.70 23.62 14.71
CA ARG A 66 32.11 22.74 13.62
C ARG A 66 31.85 21.27 13.96
N ASP A 67 32.17 20.84 15.17
CA ASP A 67 31.90 19.48 15.63
C ASP A 67 30.40 19.18 15.58
N TRP A 68 29.56 20.09 16.07
CA TRP A 68 28.11 19.95 16.02
C TRP A 68 27.57 19.88 14.59
N MET A 69 28.06 20.73 13.68
CA MET A 69 27.73 20.67 12.25
C MET A 69 28.18 19.33 11.64
N HIS A 70 29.39 18.87 11.93
CA HIS A 70 29.88 17.57 11.47
C HIS A 70 29.03 16.40 11.99
N TYR A 71 28.56 16.44 13.23
CA TYR A 71 27.62 15.44 13.75
C TYR A 71 26.28 15.47 13.02
N GLN A 72 25.76 16.66 12.69
CA GLN A 72 24.54 16.80 11.91
C GLN A 72 24.71 16.29 10.47
N ASP A 73 25.80 16.66 9.81
CA ASP A 73 26.12 16.24 8.44
C ASP A 73 26.40 14.74 8.36
N ALA A 74 27.09 14.18 9.35
CA ALA A 74 27.30 12.74 9.44
C ALA A 74 25.96 12.00 9.65
N GLY A 75 25.06 12.58 10.45
CA GLY A 75 23.71 12.07 10.66
C GLY A 75 22.85 12.13 9.39
N SER A 76 22.84 13.27 8.70
CA SER A 76 22.12 13.44 7.44
C SER A 76 22.67 12.53 6.35
N ALA A 77 23.99 12.43 6.21
CA ALA A 77 24.64 11.53 5.27
C ALA A 77 24.35 10.05 5.59
N ALA A 78 24.27 9.67 6.88
CA ALA A 78 23.87 8.32 7.27
C ALA A 78 22.41 8.02 6.93
N LEU A 79 21.51 9.00 7.06
CA LEU A 79 20.12 8.88 6.63
C LEU A 79 20.02 8.77 5.10
N HIS A 80 20.72 9.62 4.35
CA HIS A 80 20.75 9.54 2.89
C HIS A 80 21.27 8.19 2.40
N ARG A 81 22.41 7.69 2.93
CA ARG A 81 22.91 6.36 2.58
C ARG A 81 21.92 5.24 2.91
N PHE A 82 21.17 5.38 3.99
CA PHE A 82 20.14 4.41 4.36
C PHE A 82 18.95 4.47 3.38
N ASP A 83 18.51 5.67 3.01
CA ASP A 83 17.43 5.89 2.04
C ASP A 83 17.85 5.38 0.65
N ASP A 84 19.09 5.64 0.21
CA ASP A 84 19.66 5.08 -1.02
C ASP A 84 19.69 3.54 -1.00
N ALA A 85 20.09 2.94 0.13
CA ALA A 85 20.11 1.49 0.27
C ALA A 85 18.69 0.87 0.27
N MET A 86 17.69 1.59 0.78
CA MET A 86 16.28 1.17 0.68
C MET A 86 15.79 1.23 -0.77
N ARG A 87 16.09 2.32 -1.49
CA ARG A 87 15.76 2.47 -2.91
C ARG A 87 16.42 1.40 -3.76
N GLU A 88 17.68 1.10 -3.50
CA GLU A 88 18.39 0.02 -4.17
C GLU A 88 17.74 -1.33 -3.89
N ARG A 89 17.33 -1.61 -2.64
CA ARG A 89 16.56 -2.82 -2.33
C ARG A 89 15.26 -2.89 -3.14
N ILE A 90 14.53 -1.78 -3.24
CA ILE A 90 13.29 -1.69 -4.04
C ILE A 90 13.61 -2.00 -5.51
N ASN A 91 14.62 -1.36 -6.09
CA ASN A 91 15.04 -1.59 -7.47
C ASN A 91 15.46 -3.05 -7.70
N GLN A 92 16.22 -3.66 -6.80
CA GLN A 92 16.60 -5.07 -6.88
C GLN A 92 15.40 -6.01 -6.77
N THR A 93 14.40 -5.65 -5.95
CA THR A 93 13.21 -6.47 -5.72
C THR A 93 12.22 -6.39 -6.87
N TRP A 94 12.08 -5.20 -7.50
CA TRP A 94 11.05 -4.91 -8.50
C TRP A 94 11.54 -4.88 -9.94
N LEU A 95 12.77 -4.40 -10.17
CA LEU A 95 13.26 -4.05 -11.50
C LEU A 95 14.33 -5.03 -12.02
N THR A 96 14.88 -5.89 -11.16
CA THR A 96 15.89 -6.89 -11.56
C THR A 96 15.25 -8.27 -11.69
N PRO A 97 15.31 -8.94 -12.85
CA PRO A 97 14.80 -10.31 -12.98
C PRO A 97 15.49 -11.24 -11.98
N PRO A 98 14.78 -12.22 -11.39
CA PRO A 98 15.41 -13.17 -10.49
C PRO A 98 16.55 -13.89 -11.22
N ARG A 99 17.72 -13.98 -10.56
CA ARG A 99 18.97 -14.56 -11.13
C ARG A 99 18.78 -15.94 -11.76
N GLN A 100 17.79 -16.71 -11.28
CA GLN A 100 17.39 -18.01 -11.82
C GLN A 100 16.78 -17.91 -13.23
N ALA A 101 16.00 -16.86 -13.52
CA ALA A 101 15.43 -16.63 -14.84
C ALA A 101 16.52 -16.30 -15.88
N GLN A 102 17.51 -15.48 -15.50
CA GLN A 102 18.66 -15.19 -16.37
C GLN A 102 19.55 -16.42 -16.59
N GLN A 103 19.80 -17.24 -15.56
CA GLN A 103 20.59 -18.47 -15.72
C GLN A 103 19.85 -19.53 -16.57
N ALA A 104 18.52 -19.64 -16.44
CA ALA A 104 17.72 -20.53 -17.28
C ALA A 104 17.74 -20.09 -18.76
N THR A 105 17.66 -18.78 -19.03
CA THR A 105 17.76 -18.24 -20.39
C THR A 105 19.14 -18.48 -21.00
N VAL A 106 20.23 -18.26 -20.26
CA VAL A 106 21.60 -18.52 -20.75
C VAL A 106 21.82 -20.01 -20.99
N ARG A 107 21.35 -20.88 -20.09
CA ARG A 107 21.47 -22.35 -20.23
C ARG A 107 20.62 -22.89 -21.38
N GLY A 108 19.46 -22.29 -21.65
CA GLY A 108 18.62 -22.59 -22.82
C GLY A 108 19.24 -22.14 -24.14
N MET A 109 20.07 -21.08 -24.12
CA MET A 109 20.79 -20.58 -25.29
C MET A 109 22.03 -21.42 -25.62
N GLU A 110 22.70 -22.00 -24.62
CA GLU A 110 23.87 -22.88 -24.79
C GLU A 110 23.50 -24.33 -25.16
N ALA A 111 22.26 -24.78 -24.88
CA ALA A 111 21.84 -26.17 -25.04
C ALA A 111 21.16 -26.51 -26.39
N ARG A 112 21.46 -25.80 -27.47
CA ARG A 112 21.08 -26.21 -28.84
C ARG A 112 22.28 -26.79 -29.58
N PRO A 113 22.51 -28.12 -29.57
CA PRO A 113 23.37 -28.72 -30.56
C PRO A 113 22.66 -28.66 -31.93
N ALA A 114 23.36 -28.16 -32.94
CA ALA A 114 22.89 -28.18 -34.32
C ALA A 114 22.66 -29.64 -34.75
N ARG A 115 21.41 -29.99 -35.10
CA ARG A 115 21.12 -31.23 -35.81
C ARG A 115 21.61 -31.09 -37.26
N PRO A 116 22.40 -32.04 -37.80
CA PRO A 116 22.52 -32.16 -39.25
C PRO A 116 21.26 -32.82 -39.83
N ALA A 117 20.88 -32.38 -41.02
CA ALA A 117 19.74 -32.89 -41.79
C ALA A 117 20.14 -34.11 -42.63
N SER A 118 19.44 -35.24 -42.44
CA SER A 118 19.14 -36.36 -43.37
C SER A 118 18.55 -37.48 -42.49
N GLU A 119 17.59 -38.33 -42.82
CA GLU A 119 16.96 -38.73 -44.08
C GLU A 119 15.67 -39.49 -43.69
N ALA A 120 14.65 -39.47 -44.54
CA ALA A 120 13.42 -40.22 -44.34
C ALA A 120 13.62 -41.73 -44.56
N ALA A 121 13.23 -42.56 -43.59
CA ALA A 121 12.96 -43.98 -43.80
C ALA A 121 11.82 -44.45 -42.87
N ALA A 122 10.82 -45.10 -43.46
CA ALA A 122 9.63 -45.66 -42.81
C ALA A 122 9.97 -46.86 -41.88
N PRO A 123 9.08 -47.24 -40.94
CA PRO A 123 9.41 -48.16 -39.84
C PRO A 123 9.12 -49.63 -40.18
N PRO A 124 9.78 -50.60 -39.49
CA PRO A 124 9.20 -51.90 -39.27
C PRO A 124 8.68 -52.06 -37.83
N ALA A 125 7.66 -52.89 -37.71
CA ALA A 125 6.87 -53.19 -36.52
C ALA A 125 7.54 -54.17 -35.53
N ALA A 126 6.89 -54.31 -34.36
CA ALA A 126 7.05 -55.27 -33.26
C ALA A 126 8.07 -54.85 -32.17
N ALA A 127 7.87 -55.03 -30.86
CA ALA A 127 6.90 -55.79 -30.09
C ALA A 127 6.75 -55.17 -28.68
N VAL A 128 5.59 -55.38 -28.06
CA VAL A 128 5.28 -55.06 -26.65
C VAL A 128 5.91 -56.11 -25.72
N PRO A 129 6.40 -55.72 -24.53
CA PRO A 129 6.29 -56.59 -23.36
C PRO A 129 5.50 -55.94 -22.21
N ALA A 130 4.74 -56.80 -21.54
CA ALA A 130 3.87 -56.56 -20.39
C ALA A 130 4.66 -56.19 -19.10
N PRO A 131 4.00 -55.65 -18.05
CA PRO A 131 4.67 -55.01 -16.93
C PRO A 131 5.19 -56.01 -15.88
N ALA A 132 6.35 -55.71 -15.32
CA ALA A 132 6.92 -56.42 -14.17
C ALA A 132 6.25 -55.97 -12.86
N GLN A 133 5.96 -56.96 -12.00
CA GLN A 133 5.38 -56.83 -10.67
C GLN A 133 6.42 -56.31 -9.66
N GLU A 134 6.01 -55.40 -8.77
CA GLU A 134 6.78 -55.03 -7.57
C GLU A 134 6.38 -55.90 -6.35
N PRO A 135 7.33 -56.28 -5.48
CA PRO A 135 7.08 -57.11 -4.30
C PRO A 135 6.57 -56.29 -3.08
N PRO A 136 5.93 -56.95 -2.08
CA PRO A 136 5.26 -56.26 -0.99
C PRO A 136 6.25 -55.79 0.08
N SER A 137 6.13 -54.53 0.52
CA SER A 137 6.77 -54.05 1.75
C SER A 137 5.80 -54.09 2.92
N THR A 138 6.15 -54.92 3.90
CA THR A 138 5.53 -55.07 5.21
C THR A 138 6.00 -53.97 6.16
N VAL A 139 5.08 -53.23 6.79
CA VAL A 139 5.33 -52.47 8.02
C VAL A 139 4.15 -52.73 8.97
N PRO A 140 4.38 -53.04 10.26
CA PRO A 140 3.32 -53.32 11.21
C PRO A 140 2.66 -52.05 11.76
N ALA A 141 1.38 -52.21 12.12
CA ALA A 141 0.50 -51.20 12.72
C ALA A 141 0.60 -51.17 14.25
N GLU A 142 0.43 -49.97 14.83
CA GLU A 142 -0.17 -49.61 16.13
C GLU A 142 0.17 -48.12 16.40
N THR A 143 -0.68 -47.18 16.83
CA THR A 143 -2.09 -47.16 17.23
C THR A 143 -2.63 -45.74 17.02
N VAL A 144 -3.83 -45.66 16.48
CA VAL A 144 -4.65 -44.47 16.24
C VAL A 144 -5.41 -44.10 17.52
N LEU A 145 -5.53 -42.81 17.82
CA LEU A 145 -6.62 -42.25 18.63
C LEU A 145 -7.17 -40.98 17.95
N ASP A 146 -8.25 -41.23 17.22
CA ASP A 146 -9.43 -40.42 16.90
C ASP A 146 -9.30 -38.92 16.55
N ALA A 147 -9.38 -38.67 15.24
CA ALA A 147 -10.03 -37.49 14.67
C ALA A 147 -11.21 -37.96 13.81
N HIS A 148 -12.44 -37.68 14.26
CA HIS A 148 -13.66 -37.98 13.51
C HIS A 148 -13.84 -37.00 12.33
N GLU A 149 -13.72 -37.61 11.15
CA GLU A 149 -14.30 -37.35 9.83
C GLU A 149 -15.34 -36.23 9.65
N TYR A 150 -15.13 -35.43 8.60
CA TYR A 150 -16.21 -34.98 7.70
C TYR A 150 -15.76 -35.10 6.23
N PRO A 151 -16.51 -35.80 5.37
CA PRO A 151 -16.19 -35.94 3.95
C PRO A 151 -17.00 -34.95 3.10
N TRP A 152 -16.35 -34.28 2.16
CA TRP A 152 -16.88 -34.16 0.79
C TRP A 152 -15.77 -33.74 -0.17
N SER A 153 -15.58 -34.58 -1.18
CA SER A 153 -14.80 -34.33 -2.38
C SER A 153 -15.68 -34.70 -3.56
N VAL A 154 -16.49 -33.76 -4.05
CA VAL A 154 -17.04 -33.78 -5.41
C VAL A 154 -17.17 -32.33 -5.86
N LEU A 155 -16.27 -31.88 -6.73
CA LEU A 155 -16.41 -30.64 -7.49
C LEU A 155 -17.42 -30.87 -8.61
N PRO A 156 -18.34 -29.93 -8.90
CA PRO A 156 -18.86 -29.74 -10.23
C PRO A 156 -18.05 -28.66 -10.98
N GLU A 157 -17.85 -28.88 -12.28
CA GLU A 157 -17.34 -27.90 -13.26
C GLU A 157 -18.16 -26.60 -13.29
N PRO A 158 -17.59 -25.47 -13.76
CA PRO A 158 -18.18 -24.15 -13.61
C PRO A 158 -19.40 -23.96 -14.53
N ALA A 159 -20.51 -23.52 -13.94
CA ALA A 159 -21.66 -23.02 -14.69
C ALA A 159 -21.38 -21.59 -15.20
N ALA A 160 -21.66 -21.36 -16.48
CA ALA A 160 -21.54 -20.07 -17.15
C ALA A 160 -22.42 -18.98 -16.51
N LEU A 161 -21.88 -17.76 -16.41
CA LEU A 161 -22.56 -16.55 -15.97
C LEU A 161 -23.63 -16.11 -17.01
N PRO A 162 -24.83 -15.64 -16.60
CA PRO A 162 -25.71 -14.92 -17.50
C PRO A 162 -25.29 -13.44 -17.63
N GLU A 163 -25.46 -12.91 -18.84
CA GLU A 163 -25.10 -11.56 -19.25
C GLU A 163 -25.87 -10.43 -18.55
N SER A 164 -25.22 -9.27 -18.56
CA SER A 164 -25.64 -7.92 -18.17
C SER A 164 -27.13 -7.59 -18.34
N GLY A 165 -27.77 -7.24 -17.22
CA GLY A 165 -29.05 -6.52 -17.18
C GLY A 165 -28.85 -5.07 -16.74
N VAL A 166 -29.00 -4.16 -17.69
CA VAL A 166 -29.04 -2.70 -17.50
C VAL A 166 -30.20 -2.32 -16.58
N LEU A 167 -29.93 -1.58 -15.49
CA LEU A 167 -30.95 -0.84 -14.74
C LEU A 167 -30.72 0.67 -14.91
N THR A 168 -31.26 1.19 -16.00
CA THR A 168 -31.60 2.61 -16.13
C THR A 168 -32.92 2.90 -15.41
N SER A 169 -32.86 3.83 -14.46
CA SER A 169 -33.81 4.93 -14.22
C SER A 169 -34.09 5.08 -12.73
N LEU A 170 -33.71 6.24 -12.18
CA LEU A 170 -34.62 7.03 -11.36
C LEU A 170 -34.27 8.51 -11.57
N VAL A 171 -35.35 9.26 -11.77
CA VAL A 171 -35.45 10.59 -12.36
C VAL A 171 -34.93 11.68 -11.40
N ARG A 172 -34.21 12.66 -11.96
CA ARG A 172 -33.95 13.97 -11.34
C ARG A 172 -35.27 14.68 -11.05
N ASP A 173 -35.47 15.10 -9.81
CA ASP A 173 -36.46 16.12 -9.48
C ASP A 173 -35.73 17.35 -8.93
N ASP A 174 -35.67 18.40 -9.76
CA ASP A 174 -35.05 19.68 -9.48
C ASP A 174 -36.12 20.66 -8.97
N THR A 175 -36.35 20.73 -7.65
CA THR A 175 -36.98 21.90 -7.00
C THR A 175 -36.37 22.20 -5.61
N MET A 176 -35.83 23.41 -5.48
CA MET A 176 -35.04 24.06 -4.39
C MET A 176 -35.75 24.20 -3.00
N PRO A 177 -35.14 24.70 -1.86
CA PRO A 177 -33.84 25.39 -1.70
C PRO A 177 -32.95 25.02 -0.47
N LEU A 178 -31.73 25.56 -0.48
CA LEU A 178 -30.74 25.63 0.62
C LEU A 178 -31.32 26.21 1.94
N LYS A 179 -31.09 25.51 3.06
CA LYS A 179 -30.84 26.12 4.39
C LYS A 179 -30.14 25.16 5.35
N ALA A 180 -28.94 25.61 5.74
CA ALA A 180 -28.05 25.17 6.80
C ALA A 180 -28.71 24.55 8.05
N ARG A 181 -28.04 23.55 8.66
CA ARG A 181 -27.21 23.65 9.89
C ARG A 181 -27.09 22.29 10.59
N HIS A 182 -25.85 22.02 11.05
CA HIS A 182 -25.42 21.27 12.25
C HIS A 182 -26.36 20.23 12.89
N ASN A 183 -25.83 19.02 13.14
CA ASN A 183 -25.69 18.45 14.49
C ASN A 183 -25.00 17.07 14.42
N THR A 184 -23.78 16.96 14.99
CA THR A 184 -23.48 16.46 16.35
C THR A 184 -23.69 14.95 16.52
N LEU A 185 -22.55 14.29 16.69
CA LEU A 185 -22.37 13.02 17.39
C LEU A 185 -23.16 13.04 18.71
N ASP A 186 -24.11 12.12 18.87
CA ASP A 186 -24.57 11.71 20.19
C ASP A 186 -24.97 10.22 20.19
N ALA A 187 -24.79 9.63 21.37
CA ALA A 187 -24.65 8.22 21.66
C ALA A 187 -25.88 7.34 21.33
N TRP A 188 -25.59 6.07 21.02
CA TRP A 188 -26.56 4.99 20.88
C TRP A 188 -26.79 4.26 22.21
N PRO A 189 -28.03 4.11 22.72
CA PRO A 189 -28.33 3.11 23.74
C PRO A 189 -28.97 1.84 23.14
N ALA A 190 -28.62 0.71 23.73
CA ALA A 190 -29.10 -0.63 23.42
C ALA A 190 -30.61 -0.80 23.70
N GLY A 191 -31.28 -1.64 22.89
CA GLY A 191 -32.65 -2.09 23.12
C GLY A 191 -33.07 -3.10 22.05
N GLN A 192 -33.53 -4.27 22.49
CA GLN A 192 -33.82 -5.49 21.73
C GLN A 192 -35.33 -5.57 21.34
N PRO A 193 -35.84 -6.66 20.71
CA PRO A 193 -36.61 -6.64 19.46
C PRO A 193 -38.12 -6.82 19.65
N ASP A 194 -38.93 -6.65 18.58
CA ASP A 194 -40.16 -7.43 18.41
C ASP A 194 -40.75 -7.43 16.99
N ALA A 195 -41.21 -8.65 16.63
CA ALA A 195 -42.38 -9.05 15.84
C ALA A 195 -42.60 -8.59 14.37
N ALA A 196 -42.57 -9.59 13.47
CA ALA A 196 -43.36 -9.64 12.24
C ALA A 196 -44.86 -9.89 12.55
N PRO A 197 -45.76 -9.68 11.58
CA PRO A 197 -46.35 -10.88 10.95
C PRO A 197 -46.68 -10.77 9.43
N ASP A 198 -46.44 -11.90 8.76
CA ASP A 198 -47.27 -12.70 7.83
C ASP A 198 -48.27 -12.12 6.80
N SER A 199 -48.36 -12.92 5.70
CA SER A 199 -49.57 -13.30 4.90
C SER A 199 -49.89 -12.40 3.68
N LEU A 200 -50.24 -12.81 2.44
CA LEU A 200 -50.81 -14.02 1.78
C LEU A 200 -50.62 -13.90 0.23
N VAL A 201 -50.22 -14.94 -0.52
CA VAL A 201 -51.03 -15.90 -1.34
C VAL A 201 -51.44 -15.48 -2.78
N ALA A 202 -50.88 -16.26 -3.73
CA ALA A 202 -51.40 -16.81 -5.00
C ALA A 202 -51.98 -15.93 -6.13
N ALA A 203 -51.53 -16.19 -7.36
CA ALA A 203 -52.30 -17.00 -8.32
C ALA A 203 -51.49 -17.30 -9.60
N SER A 204 -51.85 -18.42 -10.23
CA SER A 204 -51.19 -19.11 -11.34
C SER A 204 -52.02 -19.00 -12.63
N ARG A 205 -51.36 -19.34 -13.76
CA ARG A 205 -51.87 -19.87 -15.05
C ARG A 205 -52.07 -18.87 -16.21
N ASN A 206 -51.32 -19.06 -17.30
CA ASN A 206 -51.83 -19.77 -18.48
C ASN A 206 -50.75 -20.03 -19.54
N ALA A 207 -50.99 -21.08 -20.34
CA ALA A 207 -50.06 -21.71 -21.28
C ALA A 207 -50.44 -21.45 -22.76
N GLY A 208 -49.41 -21.23 -23.60
CA GLY A 208 -49.18 -21.60 -25.02
C GLY A 208 -50.26 -21.35 -26.12
N PRO A 209 -50.00 -21.72 -27.41
CA PRO A 209 -48.74 -22.25 -27.98
C PRO A 209 -48.34 -21.75 -29.41
N ALA A 210 -47.13 -22.17 -29.82
CA ALA A 210 -46.66 -22.60 -31.16
C ALA A 210 -46.50 -21.62 -32.35
N ALA A 211 -45.27 -21.52 -32.89
CA ALA A 211 -44.86 -22.02 -34.23
C ALA A 211 -43.55 -21.38 -34.71
N GLY A 212 -42.67 -22.15 -35.38
CA GLY A 212 -41.63 -21.59 -36.25
C GLY A 212 -40.28 -22.32 -36.22
N ILE A 213 -40.04 -23.14 -37.25
CA ILE A 213 -38.88 -24.02 -37.46
C ILE A 213 -37.88 -23.28 -38.38
N GLY A 214 -36.57 -23.45 -38.17
CA GLY A 214 -35.55 -23.00 -39.12
C GLY A 214 -34.12 -23.28 -38.69
N ASN A 215 -33.57 -24.43 -39.13
CA ASN A 215 -32.16 -24.84 -39.07
C ASN A 215 -31.30 -24.02 -40.04
N GLU A 216 -30.05 -23.72 -39.66
CA GLU A 216 -28.84 -23.69 -40.51
C GLU A 216 -27.61 -23.58 -39.58
N ALA A 217 -26.85 -24.65 -39.36
CA ALA A 217 -25.75 -25.19 -40.18
C ALA A 217 -24.36 -24.69 -39.73
N SER A 218 -23.58 -25.64 -39.22
CA SER A 218 -22.19 -25.54 -38.76
C SER A 218 -21.21 -25.11 -39.84
N ARG A 219 -20.20 -24.32 -39.46
CA ARG A 219 -18.83 -24.42 -40.01
C ARG A 219 -17.80 -24.23 -38.91
N THR A 220 -17.09 -25.32 -38.66
CA THR A 220 -15.79 -25.40 -37.99
C THR A 220 -14.71 -24.90 -38.96
N THR A 221 -13.86 -24.00 -38.52
CA THR A 221 -12.54 -23.75 -39.14
C THR A 221 -11.50 -23.66 -38.03
N THR A 222 -10.76 -24.76 -37.92
CA THR A 222 -9.43 -24.83 -37.31
C THR A 222 -8.47 -24.06 -38.21
N GLU A 223 -7.80 -23.04 -37.70
CA GLU A 223 -6.66 -22.42 -38.40
C GLU A 223 -5.54 -22.12 -37.41
N GLU A 224 -4.33 -22.28 -37.93
CA GLU A 224 -3.13 -22.80 -37.29
C GLU A 224 -2.43 -21.83 -36.33
N ALA A 225 -1.77 -22.44 -35.35
CA ALA A 225 -0.79 -21.81 -34.47
C ALA A 225 0.42 -21.30 -35.27
N GLY A 226 0.38 -20.02 -35.61
CA GLY A 226 1.57 -19.25 -35.98
C GLY A 226 2.50 -19.09 -34.79
N THR A 227 3.72 -19.63 -34.92
CA THR A 227 4.84 -19.44 -34.00
C THR A 227 5.16 -17.95 -33.87
N SER A 228 4.80 -17.33 -32.74
CA SER A 228 5.39 -16.07 -32.30
C SER A 228 6.47 -16.38 -31.25
N ALA A 229 7.65 -15.82 -31.48
CA ALA A 229 8.78 -15.84 -30.57
C ALA A 229 8.37 -15.30 -29.18
N PRO A 230 9.06 -15.71 -28.08
CA PRO A 230 8.74 -15.20 -26.74
C PRO A 230 8.80 -13.67 -26.74
N PRO A 231 7.78 -12.98 -26.21
CA PRO A 231 7.85 -11.53 -26.06
C PRO A 231 9.05 -11.18 -25.17
N ASP A 232 9.82 -10.20 -25.61
CA ASP A 232 10.90 -9.56 -24.86
C ASP A 232 10.51 -9.39 -23.39
N LEU A 233 11.29 -10.01 -22.48
CA LEU A 233 11.14 -9.95 -21.02
C LEU A 233 11.57 -8.59 -20.44
N PHE A 234 11.40 -7.51 -21.20
CA PHE A 234 11.40 -6.14 -20.68
C PHE A 234 9.95 -5.70 -20.54
N LEU A 235 9.27 -6.22 -19.52
CA LEU A 235 8.09 -5.52 -19.00
C LEU A 235 8.56 -4.10 -18.64
N PRO A 236 7.95 -3.03 -19.20
CA PRO A 236 8.28 -1.69 -18.77
C PRO A 236 8.08 -1.61 -17.25
N PRO A 237 8.81 -0.75 -16.54
CA PRO A 237 8.48 -0.47 -15.15
C PRO A 237 6.97 -0.16 -15.07
N PRO A 238 6.27 -0.61 -14.02
CA PRO A 238 4.84 -0.37 -13.89
C PRO A 238 4.55 1.12 -14.16
N PRO A 239 3.47 1.46 -14.88
CA PRO A 239 3.24 2.82 -15.35
C PRO A 239 3.37 3.80 -14.19
N GLN A 240 4.24 4.80 -14.31
CA GLN A 240 4.44 5.77 -13.24
C GLN A 240 3.20 6.68 -13.14
N VAL A 241 2.76 6.99 -11.93
CA VAL A 241 1.75 8.02 -11.70
C VAL A 241 2.44 9.36 -11.79
N LEU A 242 1.99 10.18 -12.74
CA LEU A 242 2.52 11.52 -12.94
C LEU A 242 1.72 12.51 -12.11
N LEU A 243 2.39 13.19 -11.18
CA LEU A 243 1.85 14.30 -10.41
C LEU A 243 2.44 15.63 -10.90
N GLN A 244 1.72 16.72 -10.69
CA GLN A 244 2.16 18.09 -10.95
C GLN A 244 1.87 19.00 -9.77
N ALA A 245 2.41 20.22 -9.81
CA ALA A 245 2.13 21.23 -8.79
C ALA A 245 0.62 21.50 -8.67
N GLY A 246 0.11 21.45 -7.44
CA GLY A 246 -1.31 21.62 -7.14
C GLY A 246 -2.12 20.32 -7.08
N ASP A 247 -1.54 19.17 -7.47
CA ASP A 247 -2.16 17.87 -7.23
C ASP A 247 -2.08 17.48 -5.74
N THR A 248 -3.03 16.68 -5.30
CA THR A 248 -3.09 16.11 -3.95
C THR A 248 -3.05 14.57 -3.97
N VAL A 249 -2.36 13.98 -2.99
CA VAL A 249 -2.38 12.52 -2.74
C VAL A 249 -3.30 12.19 -1.57
N PHE A 250 -4.21 11.23 -1.77
CA PHE A 250 -5.19 10.78 -0.80
C PHE A 250 -4.82 9.41 -0.23
N PHE A 251 -4.74 9.31 1.10
CA PHE A 251 -4.42 8.06 1.81
C PHE A 251 -5.65 7.48 2.50
N VAL A 252 -5.93 6.22 2.16
CA VAL A 252 -7.06 5.41 2.62
C VAL A 252 -6.54 4.17 3.34
N GLY A 253 -7.08 3.87 4.52
CA GLY A 253 -6.83 2.60 5.17
C GLY A 253 -6.74 2.64 6.68
N ASP A 254 -6.12 1.61 7.26
CA ASP A 254 -6.17 1.37 8.71
C ASP A 254 -4.88 1.80 9.44
N SER A 255 -4.55 1.13 10.55
CA SER A 255 -3.32 1.41 11.31
C SER A 255 -2.04 1.17 10.51
N MET A 256 -2.09 0.33 9.47
CA MET A 256 -0.97 0.15 8.56
C MET A 256 -0.72 1.42 7.74
N MET A 257 -1.79 2.00 7.17
CA MET A 257 -1.69 3.28 6.44
C MET A 257 -1.25 4.42 7.33
N GLN A 258 -1.76 4.51 8.56
CA GLN A 258 -1.34 5.52 9.55
C GLN A 258 0.18 5.50 9.82
N GLY A 259 0.81 4.33 9.68
CA GLY A 259 2.26 4.21 9.78
C GLY A 259 3.02 4.69 8.54
N VAL A 260 2.46 4.50 7.34
CA VAL A 260 3.13 4.72 6.05
C VAL A 260 2.90 6.13 5.50
N ALA A 261 1.65 6.60 5.51
CA ALA A 261 1.25 7.89 4.95
C ALA A 261 2.13 9.06 5.43
N PRO A 262 2.48 9.19 6.73
CA PRO A 262 3.32 10.31 7.18
C PRO A 262 4.67 10.44 6.47
N HIS A 263 5.27 9.33 6.04
CA HIS A 263 6.56 9.33 5.34
C HIS A 263 6.41 9.77 3.88
N VAL A 264 5.41 9.23 3.17
CA VAL A 264 5.12 9.62 1.79
C VAL A 264 4.75 11.11 1.73
N ARG A 265 3.83 11.55 2.59
CA ARG A 265 3.38 12.95 2.70
C ARG A 265 4.53 13.90 2.93
N LYS A 266 5.37 13.60 3.93
CA LYS A 266 6.51 14.43 4.29
C LYS A 266 7.47 14.59 3.10
N GLN A 267 7.71 13.53 2.35
CA GLN A 267 8.65 13.57 1.24
C GLN A 267 8.08 14.32 0.04
N LEU A 268 6.85 14.01 -0.39
CA LEU A 268 6.18 14.71 -1.49
C LEU A 268 6.08 16.22 -1.23
N PHE A 269 5.72 16.62 0.00
CA PHE A 269 5.67 18.03 0.36
C PHE A 269 7.06 18.68 0.34
N LYS A 270 8.07 18.03 0.94
CA LYS A 270 9.42 18.60 1.06
C LYS A 270 10.12 18.74 -0.30
N GLU A 271 9.98 17.74 -1.16
CA GLU A 271 10.71 17.67 -2.44
C GLU A 271 9.97 18.40 -3.57
N HIS A 272 8.63 18.40 -3.52
CA HIS A 272 7.81 18.84 -4.65
C HIS A 272 6.68 19.81 -4.29
N GLY A 273 6.45 20.11 -3.01
CA GLY A 273 5.31 20.94 -2.58
C GLY A 273 3.95 20.31 -2.85
N ILE A 274 3.89 18.99 -3.06
CA ILE A 274 2.64 18.26 -3.28
C ILE A 274 1.93 18.05 -1.94
N GLU A 275 0.67 18.46 -1.88
CA GLU A 275 -0.16 18.32 -0.69
C GLU A 275 -0.72 16.90 -0.56
N SER A 276 -1.22 16.57 0.62
CA SER A 276 -1.77 15.24 0.87
C SER A 276 -2.85 15.23 1.93
N LEU A 277 -3.92 14.50 1.65
CA LEU A 277 -5.02 14.22 2.55
C LEU A 277 -4.90 12.81 3.10
N ASP A 278 -4.78 12.66 4.42
CA ASP A 278 -4.73 11.35 5.08
C ASP A 278 -5.96 11.19 5.96
N LEU A 279 -6.86 10.30 5.56
CA LEU A 279 -8.05 9.96 6.34
C LEU A 279 -7.92 8.60 7.03
N SER A 280 -6.73 7.99 7.00
CA SER A 280 -6.51 6.66 7.57
C SER A 280 -6.97 6.57 9.03
N LYS A 281 -7.66 5.48 9.34
CA LYS A 281 -8.41 5.30 10.57
C LYS A 281 -8.10 3.94 11.19
N GLN A 282 -7.46 3.97 12.36
CA GLN A 282 -7.21 2.76 13.15
C GLN A 282 -8.47 1.89 13.32
N SER A 283 -8.27 0.58 13.27
CA SER A 283 -9.31 -0.45 13.43
C SER A 283 -10.44 -0.40 12.39
N SER A 284 -10.26 0.35 11.30
CA SER A 284 -11.19 0.37 10.17
C SER A 284 -10.82 -0.70 9.13
N GLY A 285 -11.74 -0.94 8.20
CA GLY A 285 -11.57 -1.86 7.09
C GLY A 285 -12.84 -1.87 6.24
N LEU A 286 -12.88 -2.71 5.22
CA LEU A 286 -14.03 -2.80 4.31
C LEU A 286 -15.15 -3.70 4.86
N ALA A 287 -14.91 -4.54 5.86
CA ALA A 287 -15.88 -5.50 6.37
C ALA A 287 -17.02 -4.86 7.19
N TYR A 288 -16.72 -3.88 8.04
CA TYR A 288 -17.69 -3.29 8.98
C TYR A 288 -17.95 -1.82 8.66
N THR A 289 -18.77 -1.56 7.64
CA THR A 289 -19.15 -0.20 7.21
C THR A 289 -19.88 0.60 8.30
N GLY A 290 -20.52 -0.07 9.27
CA GLY A 290 -21.14 0.58 10.42
C GLY A 290 -20.16 1.20 11.43
N PHE A 291 -18.91 0.74 11.47
CA PHE A 291 -17.84 1.39 12.24
C PHE A 291 -17.22 2.53 11.45
N PHE A 292 -16.84 2.25 10.20
CA PHE A 292 -16.31 3.24 9.27
C PHE A 292 -16.61 2.82 7.83
N ASN A 293 -17.29 3.67 7.07
CA ASN A 293 -17.70 3.37 5.70
C ASN A 293 -16.69 3.95 4.70
N TRP A 294 -15.68 3.15 4.35
CA TRP A 294 -14.68 3.54 3.35
C TRP A 294 -15.27 3.86 1.98
N PRO A 295 -16.15 3.04 1.38
CA PRO A 295 -16.79 3.39 0.11
C PRO A 295 -17.42 4.79 0.10
N ALA A 296 -18.26 5.11 1.09
CA ALA A 296 -18.89 6.43 1.17
C ALA A 296 -17.89 7.55 1.45
N THR A 297 -16.87 7.29 2.28
CA THR A 297 -15.83 8.29 2.60
C THR A 297 -15.00 8.62 1.36
N VAL A 298 -14.62 7.63 0.56
CA VAL A 298 -13.88 7.83 -0.68
C VAL A 298 -14.71 8.63 -1.68
N GLU A 299 -15.95 8.23 -1.94
CA GLU A 299 -16.86 8.94 -2.84
C GLU A 299 -17.02 10.42 -2.45
N GLN A 300 -17.32 10.68 -1.18
CA GLN A 300 -17.48 12.04 -0.67
C GLN A 300 -16.18 12.85 -0.78
N THR A 301 -15.04 12.23 -0.50
CA THR A 301 -13.73 12.89 -0.51
C THR A 301 -13.35 13.27 -1.93
N LEU A 302 -13.43 12.34 -2.89
CA LEU A 302 -13.08 12.62 -4.28
C LEU A 302 -14.04 13.63 -4.94
N THR A 303 -15.31 13.64 -4.53
CA THR A 303 -16.27 14.66 -4.95
C THR A 303 -15.90 16.06 -4.43
N SER A 304 -15.43 16.14 -3.19
CA SER A 304 -15.14 17.42 -2.50
C SER A 304 -13.75 17.98 -2.80
N HIS A 305 -12.83 17.12 -3.24
CA HIS A 305 -11.42 17.43 -3.51
C HIS A 305 -11.06 17.06 -4.94
N PRO A 306 -11.49 17.86 -5.93
CA PRO A 306 -11.22 17.58 -7.33
C PRO A 306 -9.71 17.63 -7.65
N ASP A 307 -8.88 18.23 -6.81
CA ASP A 307 -7.41 18.30 -6.93
C ASP A 307 -6.69 16.97 -6.63
N ILE A 308 -7.38 15.97 -6.07
CA ILE A 308 -6.78 14.65 -5.86
C ILE A 308 -6.47 14.01 -7.20
N ARG A 309 -5.25 13.47 -7.35
CA ARG A 309 -4.82 12.71 -8.54
C ARG A 309 -4.36 11.31 -8.27
N LEU A 310 -4.02 11.01 -7.02
CA LEU A 310 -3.60 9.69 -6.58
C LEU A 310 -4.29 9.31 -5.28
N MET A 311 -4.91 8.14 -5.25
CA MET A 311 -5.39 7.47 -4.04
C MET A 311 -4.50 6.27 -3.74
N VAL A 312 -3.97 6.21 -2.51
CA VAL A 312 -3.20 5.07 -2.00
C VAL A 312 -4.05 4.34 -0.96
N VAL A 313 -4.25 3.04 -1.14
CA VAL A 313 -5.06 2.19 -0.27
C VAL A 313 -4.19 1.18 0.47
N PHE A 314 -4.26 1.14 1.80
CA PHE A 314 -3.54 0.16 2.61
C PHE A 314 -4.32 -0.24 3.87
N LEU A 315 -5.01 -1.37 3.79
CA LEU A 315 -5.88 -1.90 4.83
C LEU A 315 -5.97 -3.42 4.73
N GLY A 316 -6.47 -4.09 5.77
CA GLY A 316 -6.85 -5.50 5.67
C GLY A 316 -6.95 -6.26 7.00
N PRO A 317 -6.03 -6.12 7.97
CA PRO A 317 -6.01 -6.92 9.19
C PRO A 317 -7.31 -6.91 10.03
N ASN A 318 -8.17 -5.91 9.83
CA ASN A 318 -9.45 -5.75 10.55
C ASN A 318 -10.65 -6.40 9.84
N ASP A 319 -10.46 -6.98 8.64
CA ASP A 319 -11.53 -7.52 7.79
C ASP A 319 -11.77 -9.05 7.81
N PRO A 320 -10.89 -9.92 8.34
CA PRO A 320 -11.11 -11.37 8.39
C PRO A 320 -12.19 -11.87 9.35
N TRP A 321 -13.38 -11.31 9.27
CA TRP A 321 -14.50 -11.60 10.16
C TRP A 321 -15.81 -11.69 9.37
N ASP A 322 -16.75 -12.43 9.93
CA ASP A 322 -18.12 -12.47 9.44
C ASP A 322 -18.71 -11.04 9.50
N PHE A 323 -19.44 -10.61 8.48
CA PHE A 323 -20.11 -9.31 8.51
C PHE A 323 -21.54 -9.37 7.96
N PRO A 324 -22.45 -8.52 8.45
CA PRO A 324 -23.78 -8.38 7.86
C PRO A 324 -23.76 -7.38 6.70
N LEU A 325 -24.61 -7.58 5.69
CA LEU A 325 -24.76 -6.62 4.58
C LEU A 325 -25.37 -5.30 5.03
N ALA A 326 -26.28 -5.35 5.99
CA ALA A 326 -26.94 -4.21 6.60
C ALA A 326 -27.23 -4.49 8.07
N ARG A 327 -27.50 -3.44 8.85
CA ARG A 327 -27.84 -3.57 10.26
C ARG A 327 -29.06 -4.49 10.43
N GLY A 328 -28.92 -5.51 11.30
CA GLY A 328 -29.99 -6.47 11.59
C GLY A 328 -30.11 -7.63 10.60
N GLN A 329 -29.29 -7.67 9.54
CA GLN A 329 -29.21 -8.82 8.64
C GLN A 329 -28.32 -9.93 9.24
N PRO A 330 -28.50 -11.19 8.82
CA PRO A 330 -27.58 -12.27 9.16
C PRO A 330 -26.15 -11.96 8.75
N PHE A 331 -25.20 -12.50 9.51
CA PHE A 331 -23.79 -12.38 9.22
C PHE A 331 -23.42 -13.36 8.10
N LEU A 332 -22.75 -12.85 7.06
CA LEU A 332 -22.13 -13.66 6.05
C LEU A 332 -20.83 -14.23 6.61
N ARG A 333 -20.59 -15.52 6.40
CA ARG A 333 -19.39 -16.21 6.91
C ARG A 333 -18.17 -15.78 6.11
N PHE A 334 -17.10 -15.38 6.77
CA PHE A 334 -15.82 -15.08 6.11
C PHE A 334 -15.43 -16.21 5.15
N LYS A 335 -15.03 -15.85 3.92
CA LYS A 335 -14.72 -16.75 2.79
C LYS A 335 -15.92 -17.51 2.18
N SER A 336 -17.16 -17.27 2.61
CA SER A 336 -18.31 -17.79 1.86
C SER A 336 -18.47 -17.05 0.53
N PRO A 337 -19.08 -17.67 -0.51
CA PRO A 337 -19.30 -17.01 -1.79
C PRO A 337 -20.05 -15.67 -1.67
N GLU A 338 -21.03 -15.59 -0.77
CA GLU A 338 -21.82 -14.38 -0.53
C GLU A 338 -20.99 -13.29 0.17
N TRP A 339 -20.15 -13.68 1.14
CA TRP A 339 -19.23 -12.76 1.80
C TRP A 339 -18.22 -12.20 0.80
N GLU A 340 -17.65 -13.07 -0.04
CA GLU A 340 -16.67 -12.67 -1.05
C GLU A 340 -17.27 -11.70 -2.06
N ALA A 341 -18.45 -12.02 -2.61
CA ALA A 341 -19.16 -11.15 -3.54
C ALA A 341 -19.40 -9.76 -2.92
N ALA A 342 -19.92 -9.72 -1.70
CA ALA A 342 -20.19 -8.47 -1.00
C ALA A 342 -18.92 -7.67 -0.68
N TYR A 343 -17.82 -8.34 -0.34
CA TYR A 343 -16.55 -7.70 -0.06
C TYR A 343 -15.90 -7.15 -1.34
N ARG A 344 -15.97 -7.89 -2.44
CA ARG A 344 -15.53 -7.44 -3.78
C ARG A 344 -16.31 -6.22 -4.26
N GLU A 345 -17.62 -6.16 -4.03
CA GLU A 345 -18.41 -4.96 -4.35
C GLU A 345 -17.90 -3.73 -3.61
N ARG A 346 -17.46 -3.87 -2.36
CA ARG A 346 -16.87 -2.75 -1.60
C ARG A 346 -15.51 -2.33 -2.16
N ILE A 347 -14.67 -3.27 -2.58
CA ILE A 347 -13.41 -2.97 -3.27
C ILE A 347 -13.70 -2.22 -4.59
N ARG A 348 -14.62 -2.74 -5.40
CA ARG A 348 -15.02 -2.12 -6.68
C ARG A 348 -15.59 -0.73 -6.49
N ALA A 349 -16.39 -0.48 -5.45
CA ALA A 349 -16.91 0.86 -5.16
C ALA A 349 -15.79 1.91 -4.97
N LEU A 350 -14.69 1.56 -4.29
CA LEU A 350 -13.54 2.46 -4.15
C LEU A 350 -12.85 2.71 -5.51
N LEU A 351 -12.61 1.64 -6.27
CA LEU A 351 -11.93 1.71 -7.56
C LEU A 351 -12.74 2.48 -8.61
N GLU A 352 -14.05 2.26 -8.63
CA GLU A 352 -14.96 2.93 -9.55
C GLU A 352 -15.10 4.42 -9.23
N SER A 353 -15.23 4.77 -7.94
CA SER A 353 -15.23 6.18 -7.52
C SER A 353 -13.96 6.90 -7.95
N ALA A 354 -12.79 6.26 -7.82
CA ALA A 354 -11.54 6.81 -8.32
C ALA A 354 -11.53 6.96 -9.85
N ARG A 355 -12.01 5.96 -10.58
CA ARG A 355 -12.11 5.99 -12.05
C ARG A 355 -13.00 7.14 -12.54
N GLU A 356 -14.17 7.34 -11.92
CA GLU A 356 -15.11 8.42 -12.25
C GLU A 356 -14.50 9.81 -12.03
N HIS A 357 -13.61 9.94 -11.05
CA HIS A 357 -12.92 11.20 -10.73
C HIS A 357 -11.54 11.31 -11.39
N GLN A 358 -11.18 10.38 -12.27
CA GLN A 358 -9.88 10.35 -12.98
C GLN A 358 -8.68 10.30 -12.02
N VAL A 359 -8.83 9.59 -10.91
CA VAL A 359 -7.81 9.41 -9.86
C VAL A 359 -7.09 8.08 -10.07
N HIS A 360 -5.76 8.10 -10.10
CA HIS A 360 -4.96 6.89 -10.10
C HIS A 360 -5.07 6.16 -8.76
N VAL A 361 -5.05 4.82 -8.77
CA VAL A 361 -5.09 4.02 -7.55
C VAL A 361 -3.83 3.17 -7.41
N MET A 362 -3.19 3.28 -6.25
CA MET A 362 -2.17 2.35 -5.76
C MET A 362 -2.73 1.57 -4.57
N TRP A 363 -2.92 0.27 -4.71
CA TRP A 363 -3.36 -0.62 -3.64
C TRP A 363 -2.17 -1.42 -3.12
N LEU A 364 -1.85 -1.26 -1.84
CA LEU A 364 -0.72 -1.96 -1.23
C LEU A 364 -1.16 -3.37 -0.80
N GLU A 365 -0.42 -4.40 -1.24
CA GLU A 365 -0.53 -5.74 -0.67
C GLU A 365 -0.35 -5.68 0.84
N VAL A 366 -1.12 -6.46 1.59
CA VAL A 366 -0.88 -6.63 3.02
C VAL A 366 0.27 -7.62 3.21
N PRO A 367 1.39 -7.22 3.83
CA PRO A 367 2.51 -8.13 4.04
C PRO A 367 2.16 -9.35 4.90
N ALA A 368 3.01 -10.37 4.83
CA ALA A 368 2.90 -11.54 5.71
C ALA A 368 2.88 -11.17 7.20
N MET A 369 2.09 -11.93 7.95
CA MET A 369 1.75 -11.77 9.36
C MET A 369 2.32 -12.91 10.20
N LYS A 370 2.69 -12.63 11.45
CA LYS A 370 3.31 -13.64 12.34
C LYS A 370 2.38 -14.81 12.67
N LYS A 371 1.09 -14.52 12.90
CA LYS A 371 0.10 -15.54 13.25
C LYS A 371 -0.41 -16.21 11.98
N ASN A 372 -0.18 -17.51 11.85
CA ASN A 372 -0.53 -18.28 10.64
C ASN A 372 -2.00 -18.11 10.21
N SER A 373 -2.95 -18.15 11.15
CA SER A 373 -4.37 -17.97 10.82
C SER A 373 -4.68 -16.60 10.23
N LEU A 374 -4.05 -15.54 10.74
CA LEU A 374 -4.21 -14.18 10.20
C LEU A 374 -3.50 -14.07 8.85
N ASN A 375 -2.32 -14.68 8.70
CA ASN A 375 -1.59 -14.72 7.44
C ASN A 375 -2.45 -15.34 6.33
N GLN A 376 -3.03 -16.52 6.56
CA GLN A 376 -3.91 -17.19 5.62
C GLN A 376 -5.19 -16.39 5.28
N SER A 377 -5.62 -15.52 6.19
CA SER A 377 -6.70 -14.58 5.89
C SER A 377 -6.23 -13.43 5.01
N MET A 378 -5.04 -12.87 5.27
CA MET A 378 -4.44 -11.82 4.43
C MET A 378 -4.08 -12.35 3.04
N ASP A 379 -3.53 -13.56 2.94
CA ASP A 379 -3.25 -14.21 1.66
C ASP A 379 -4.52 -14.28 0.81
N TYR A 380 -5.65 -14.67 1.41
CA TYR A 380 -6.95 -14.68 0.74
C TYR A 380 -7.43 -13.27 0.36
N LEU A 381 -7.40 -12.30 1.28
CA LEU A 381 -7.83 -10.93 0.94
C LEU A 381 -6.96 -10.30 -0.16
N ASN A 382 -5.65 -10.56 -0.15
CA ASN A 382 -4.73 -10.09 -1.17
C ASN A 382 -5.07 -10.66 -2.56
N THR A 383 -5.62 -11.89 -2.68
CA THR A 383 -6.09 -12.38 -3.98
C THR A 383 -7.29 -11.58 -4.48
N LEU A 384 -8.22 -11.21 -3.59
CA LEU A 384 -9.36 -10.36 -3.93
C LEU A 384 -8.87 -8.98 -4.37
N TYR A 385 -8.02 -8.33 -3.57
CA TYR A 385 -7.45 -7.02 -3.91
C TYR A 385 -6.73 -7.03 -5.25
N ALA A 386 -5.79 -7.96 -5.45
CA ALA A 386 -4.99 -8.03 -6.68
C ALA A 386 -5.88 -8.24 -7.92
N SER A 387 -6.89 -9.11 -7.82
CA SER A 387 -7.82 -9.34 -8.94
C SER A 387 -8.66 -8.12 -9.28
N GLU A 388 -9.31 -7.48 -8.31
CA GLU A 388 -10.16 -6.30 -8.55
C GLU A 388 -9.35 -5.09 -9.03
N VAL A 389 -8.17 -4.86 -8.44
CA VAL A 389 -7.25 -3.78 -8.84
C VAL A 389 -6.77 -3.98 -10.28
N ALA A 390 -6.43 -5.21 -10.66
CA ALA A 390 -6.05 -5.53 -12.04
C ALA A 390 -7.21 -5.32 -13.02
N HIS A 391 -8.44 -5.73 -12.66
CA HIS A 391 -9.64 -5.49 -13.48
C HIS A 391 -9.92 -4.00 -13.70
N ALA A 392 -9.65 -3.15 -12.70
CA ALA A 392 -9.80 -1.70 -12.81
C ALA A 392 -8.64 -1.01 -13.56
N GLY A 393 -7.59 -1.74 -13.97
CA GLY A 393 -6.39 -1.14 -14.56
C GLY A 393 -5.57 -0.30 -13.56
N ALA A 394 -5.78 -0.50 -12.27
CA ALA A 394 -5.07 0.17 -11.18
C ALA A 394 -3.79 -0.59 -10.80
N GLN A 395 -2.98 0.00 -9.92
CA GLN A 395 -1.69 -0.58 -9.53
C GLN A 395 -1.78 -1.33 -8.21
N PHE A 396 -1.46 -2.63 -8.24
CA PHE A 396 -1.23 -3.42 -7.04
C PHE A 396 0.25 -3.42 -6.70
N ILE A 397 0.63 -3.01 -5.48
CA ILE A 397 2.02 -2.90 -5.03
C ILE A 397 2.33 -4.05 -4.07
N PRO A 398 3.15 -5.04 -4.45
CA PRO A 398 3.36 -6.23 -3.62
C PRO A 398 4.38 -6.01 -2.49
N THR A 399 3.93 -5.46 -1.37
CA THR A 399 4.81 -5.11 -0.24
C THR A 399 5.43 -6.32 0.48
N ASN A 400 4.97 -7.54 0.24
CA ASN A 400 5.46 -8.70 0.98
C ASN A 400 6.91 -9.07 0.60
N LEU A 401 7.30 -8.87 -0.66
CA LEU A 401 8.68 -9.07 -1.13
C LEU A 401 9.69 -8.11 -0.47
N LEU A 402 9.19 -6.96 -0.03
CA LEU A 402 10.00 -5.92 0.58
C LEU A 402 10.35 -6.22 2.04
N LEU A 403 9.39 -6.83 2.76
CA LEU A 403 9.44 -7.01 4.21
C LEU A 403 9.60 -8.47 4.63
N GLY A 404 9.37 -9.41 3.72
CA GLY A 404 9.53 -10.84 3.94
C GLY A 404 10.98 -11.30 3.83
N ASN A 405 11.18 -12.58 4.11
CA ASN A 405 12.43 -13.27 3.78
C ASN A 405 12.49 -13.65 2.28
N GLU A 406 13.48 -14.45 1.88
CA GLU A 406 13.68 -14.87 0.48
C GLU A 406 12.47 -15.55 -0.16
N ASN A 407 11.52 -16.09 0.64
CA ASN A 407 10.29 -16.73 0.17
C ASN A 407 9.04 -15.87 0.41
N ALA A 408 9.19 -14.57 0.66
CA ALA A 408 8.12 -13.66 1.06
C ALA A 408 7.39 -14.11 2.36
N ALA A 409 8.00 -14.97 3.18
CA ALA A 409 7.43 -15.35 4.46
C ALA A 409 7.69 -14.28 5.52
N TYR A 410 6.86 -14.26 6.56
CA TYR A 410 6.97 -13.30 7.66
C TYR A 410 8.40 -13.24 8.21
N SER A 411 8.96 -12.03 8.28
CA SER A 411 10.24 -11.76 8.90
C SER A 411 10.17 -10.50 9.77
N THR A 412 10.91 -10.52 10.89
CA THR A 412 11.06 -9.33 11.73
C THR A 412 12.14 -8.39 11.21
N HIS A 413 13.04 -8.90 10.36
CA HIS A 413 14.20 -8.17 9.84
C HIS A 413 14.37 -8.40 8.35
N VAL A 414 14.90 -7.40 7.66
CA VAL A 414 15.33 -7.51 6.27
C VAL A 414 16.77 -7.05 6.13
N GLN A 415 17.39 -7.49 5.04
CA GLN A 415 18.72 -7.05 4.66
C GLN A 415 18.60 -5.77 3.81
N VAL A 416 19.21 -4.68 4.25
CA VAL A 416 19.29 -3.39 3.54
C VAL A 416 20.77 -3.02 3.41
N GLY A 417 21.33 -3.17 2.21
CA GLY A 417 22.77 -3.17 2.01
C GLY A 417 23.45 -4.24 2.88
N ASP A 418 24.51 -3.87 3.60
CA ASP A 418 25.23 -4.76 4.51
C ASP A 418 24.59 -4.87 5.91
N ARG A 419 23.44 -4.21 6.14
CA ARG A 419 22.82 -4.13 7.47
C ARG A 419 21.56 -4.97 7.56
N ARG A 420 21.46 -5.73 8.65
CA ARG A 420 20.21 -6.37 9.07
C ARG A 420 19.37 -5.38 9.86
N VAL A 421 18.20 -5.02 9.35
CA VAL A 421 17.34 -3.95 9.87
C VAL A 421 16.02 -4.52 10.36
N LYS A 422 15.61 -4.20 11.59
CA LYS A 422 14.30 -4.59 12.13
C LYS A 422 13.19 -3.76 11.48
N VAL A 423 12.24 -4.42 10.82
CA VAL A 423 11.14 -3.79 10.06
C VAL A 423 9.74 -4.09 10.62
N ARG A 424 9.61 -5.07 11.51
CA ARG A 424 8.38 -5.35 12.26
C ARG A 424 8.54 -5.02 13.74
N ILE A 425 7.47 -4.56 14.38
CA ILE A 425 7.40 -4.61 15.85
C ILE A 425 6.95 -6.01 16.29
N ASP A 426 7.01 -6.27 17.60
CA ASP A 426 6.94 -7.63 18.13
C ASP A 426 5.53 -8.25 18.09
N ASP A 427 4.50 -7.43 17.82
CA ASP A 427 3.11 -7.85 17.67
C ASP A 427 2.86 -8.68 16.39
N GLY A 428 3.79 -8.66 15.45
CA GLY A 428 3.70 -9.45 14.23
C GLY A 428 2.78 -8.91 13.14
N ILE A 429 2.29 -7.68 13.29
CA ILE A 429 1.39 -6.98 12.35
C ILE A 429 2.02 -5.66 11.91
N HIS A 430 2.43 -4.82 12.86
CA HIS A 430 2.85 -3.44 12.57
C HIS A 430 4.36 -3.32 12.30
N PHE A 431 4.73 -2.14 11.80
CA PHE A 431 6.06 -1.84 11.30
C PHE A 431 6.85 -0.94 12.24
N THR A 432 8.17 -1.11 12.27
CA THR A 432 9.05 -0.08 12.82
C THR A 432 9.08 1.12 11.88
N VAL A 433 9.65 2.25 12.31
CA VAL A 433 9.88 3.41 11.41
C VAL A 433 10.65 3.00 10.14
N ALA A 434 11.63 2.11 10.25
CA ALA A 434 12.36 1.60 9.09
C ALA A 434 11.45 0.80 8.13
N GLY A 435 10.58 -0.06 8.67
CA GLY A 435 9.61 -0.80 7.84
C GLY A 435 8.59 0.11 7.16
N GLN A 436 8.10 1.14 7.88
CA GLN A 436 7.19 2.15 7.32
C GLN A 436 7.83 2.91 6.16
N ARG A 437 9.08 3.37 6.34
CA ARG A 437 9.83 4.08 5.29
C ARG A 437 10.09 3.21 4.07
N LEU A 438 10.37 1.92 4.27
CA LEU A 438 10.60 0.99 3.17
C LEU A 438 9.33 0.80 2.31
N ILE A 439 8.16 0.69 2.95
CA ILE A 439 6.87 0.68 2.21
C ILE A 439 6.61 2.03 1.54
N ALA A 440 6.85 3.14 2.23
CA ALA A 440 6.66 4.48 1.69
C ALA A 440 7.52 4.73 0.44
N GLU A 441 8.78 4.32 0.45
CA GLU A 441 9.67 4.41 -0.71
C GLU A 441 9.16 3.57 -1.89
N ALA A 442 8.48 2.44 -1.65
CA ALA A 442 7.89 1.65 -2.73
C ALA A 442 6.67 2.33 -3.39
N VAL A 443 5.97 3.18 -2.64
CA VAL A 443 4.92 4.06 -3.17
C VAL A 443 5.55 5.19 -3.97
N LEU A 444 6.53 5.89 -3.39
CA LEU A 444 7.23 7.02 -4.00
C LEU A 444 7.95 6.63 -5.30
N ALA A 445 8.52 5.43 -5.36
CA ALA A 445 9.18 4.90 -6.57
C ALA A 445 8.25 4.66 -7.77
N ARG A 446 6.93 4.85 -7.59
CA ARG A 446 5.92 4.80 -8.67
C ARG A 446 5.33 6.17 -8.99
N ILE A 447 5.88 7.23 -8.40
CA ILE A 447 5.41 8.59 -8.57
C ILE A 447 6.52 9.38 -9.27
N ASP A 448 6.21 9.88 -10.46
CA ASP A 448 6.99 10.93 -11.10
C ASP A 448 6.32 12.27 -10.82
N VAL A 449 7.11 13.31 -10.61
CA VAL A 449 6.59 14.67 -10.45
C VAL A 449 7.13 15.55 -11.56
N LEU A 450 6.22 16.17 -12.32
CA LEU A 450 6.61 17.16 -13.32
C LEU A 450 7.25 18.37 -12.62
N PRO A 451 8.40 18.86 -13.10
CA PRO A 451 8.96 20.12 -12.61
C PRO A 451 7.93 21.23 -12.83
N ALA A 452 7.80 22.14 -11.85
CA ALA A 452 6.97 23.32 -12.02
C ALA A 452 7.44 24.05 -13.30
N PRO A 453 6.51 24.52 -14.16
CA PRO A 453 6.91 25.28 -15.34
C PRO A 453 7.76 26.46 -14.87
N ASP A 454 8.99 26.56 -15.37
CA ASP A 454 9.88 27.68 -15.08
C ASP A 454 9.09 28.96 -15.31
N SER A 455 8.92 29.75 -14.25
CA SER A 455 8.42 31.11 -14.36
C SER A 455 9.37 31.83 -15.32
N ALA A 456 8.96 32.00 -16.58
CA ALA A 456 9.74 32.75 -17.55
C ALA A 456 10.06 34.11 -16.93
N GLN A 457 11.34 34.32 -16.62
CA GLN A 457 11.86 35.58 -16.08
C GLN A 457 11.94 36.64 -17.17
#